data_AF-A0A9D8W604-F1
#
_entry.id   AF-A0A9D8W604-F1
#
_cell.length_a   1.000
_cell.length_b   1.000
_cell.length_c   1.000
_cell.angle_alpha   90.00
_cell.angle_beta   90.00
_cell.angle_gamma   90.00
#
_symmetry.space_group_name_H-M   'P 1'
#
loop_
_entity.id
_entity.type
_entity.pdbx_description
1 polymer ?
#
loop_
_entity_poly.entity_id
_entity_poly.type
_entity_poly.pdbx_seq_one_letter_code
_entity_poly.pdbx_strand_id
1 'polypeptide(L)'
;MSDQQEWVRIEREFDAPIDLVWQMWTDPELFKQWYGPKGMSVPTAQMDVTVGGVRKISMAMETPQRSMTMWFTGVYKEIKAPNRLVYTESMCNEAGTIIPPQSMGMPDDFPDITEVIVELSEVDDKTQMVMVHVGVAEGTAGAGGWNQAFDKLADLSRSLAKAGA
;
A
#
# COMPACT_ATOMS: atom_id res chain seq x y z
N MET A 1 20.35 -22.97 -10.85
CA MET A 1 19.93 -21.62 -11.28
C MET A 1 18.59 -21.43 -10.62
N SER A 2 18.55 -20.79 -9.45
CA SER A 2 17.29 -20.69 -8.71
C SER A 2 16.45 -19.62 -9.37
N ASP A 3 15.28 -20.01 -9.86
CA ASP A 3 14.20 -19.12 -10.24
C ASP A 3 13.95 -18.14 -9.09
N GLN A 4 14.53 -16.95 -9.17
CA GLN A 4 14.17 -15.87 -8.28
C GLN A 4 12.80 -15.41 -8.75
N GLN A 5 11.76 -15.82 -8.05
CA GLN A 5 10.45 -15.20 -8.20
C GLN A 5 10.65 -13.70 -7.92
N GLU A 6 10.65 -12.87 -8.96
CA GLU A 6 10.78 -11.42 -8.81
C GLU A 6 9.43 -10.87 -8.32
N TRP A 7 9.39 -10.57 -7.02
CA TRP A 7 8.29 -9.81 -6.43
C TRP A 7 8.32 -8.38 -6.93
N VAL A 8 7.16 -7.73 -6.95
CA VAL A 8 7.05 -6.36 -7.41
C VAL A 8 7.93 -5.45 -6.56
N ARG A 9 8.90 -4.82 -7.23
CA ARG A 9 9.73 -3.76 -6.70
C ARG A 9 9.46 -2.48 -7.48
N ILE A 10 9.09 -1.42 -6.78
CA ILE A 10 8.80 -0.12 -7.38
C ILE A 10 9.65 0.95 -6.72
N GLU A 11 10.40 1.68 -7.54
CA GLU A 11 11.19 2.83 -7.12
C GLU A 11 10.50 4.12 -7.62
N ARG A 12 10.35 5.10 -6.72
CA ARG A 12 9.72 6.39 -7.02
C ARG A 12 10.40 7.52 -6.28
N GLU A 13 10.48 8.66 -6.94
CA GLU A 13 10.88 9.93 -6.35
C GLU A 13 9.63 10.79 -6.10
N PHE A 14 9.57 11.42 -4.94
CA PHE A 14 8.53 12.36 -4.56
C PHE A 14 9.14 13.73 -4.30
N ASP A 15 8.57 14.75 -4.94
CA ASP A 15 8.90 16.17 -4.75
C ASP A 15 8.23 16.69 -3.47
N ALA A 16 8.62 16.10 -2.34
CA ALA A 16 8.09 16.34 -1.01
C ALA A 16 9.09 15.89 0.08
N PRO A 17 9.08 16.51 1.27
CA PRO A 17 9.90 16.08 2.40
C PRO A 17 9.58 14.65 2.87
N ILE A 18 10.59 13.94 3.37
CA ILE A 18 10.46 12.54 3.81
C ILE A 18 9.41 12.36 4.91
N ASP A 19 9.30 13.32 5.83
CA ASP A 19 8.32 13.29 6.91
C ASP A 19 6.88 13.33 6.39
N LEU A 20 6.62 14.08 5.30
CA LEU A 20 5.30 14.12 4.68
C LEU A 20 4.99 12.78 4.00
N VAL A 21 5.93 12.21 3.25
CA VAL A 21 5.74 10.90 2.59
C VAL A 21 5.55 9.80 3.65
N TRP A 22 6.30 9.85 4.74
CA TRP A 22 6.11 8.96 5.88
C TRP A 22 4.72 9.09 6.50
N GLN A 23 4.26 10.32 6.76
CA GLN A 23 2.90 10.57 7.24
C GLN A 23 1.84 10.01 6.29
N MET A 24 2.02 10.11 4.98
CA MET A 24 1.08 9.53 4.02
C MET A 24 0.96 8.00 4.13
N TRP A 25 2.01 7.32 4.61
CA TRP A 25 1.98 5.87 4.88
C TRP A 25 1.44 5.50 6.25
N THR A 26 1.54 6.40 7.24
CA THR A 26 1.24 6.09 8.65
C THR A 26 0.00 6.78 9.20
N ASP A 27 -0.46 7.87 8.58
CA ASP A 27 -1.68 8.57 8.97
C ASP A 27 -2.88 8.00 8.18
N PRO A 28 -3.92 7.49 8.86
CA PRO A 28 -5.05 6.86 8.18
C PRO A 28 -5.85 7.82 7.30
N GLU A 29 -5.91 9.12 7.62
CA GLU A 29 -6.66 10.10 6.83
C GLU A 29 -5.90 10.51 5.56
N LEU A 30 -4.57 10.60 5.62
CA LEU A 30 -3.74 10.77 4.42
C LEU A 30 -3.71 9.49 3.57
N PHE A 31 -3.59 8.33 4.21
CA PHE A 31 -3.53 7.04 3.53
C PHE A 31 -4.76 6.80 2.63
N LYS A 32 -5.96 7.13 3.12
CA LYS A 32 -7.21 6.99 2.37
C LYS A 32 -7.25 7.76 1.05
N GLN A 33 -6.51 8.86 0.94
CA GLN A 33 -6.58 9.77 -0.20
C GLN A 33 -5.80 9.24 -1.41
N TRP A 34 -4.71 8.51 -1.19
CA TRP A 34 -3.85 8.04 -2.28
C TRP A 34 -3.90 6.52 -2.50
N TYR A 35 -4.16 5.71 -1.47
CA TYR A 35 -4.05 4.26 -1.59
C TYR A 35 -5.06 3.66 -2.59
N GLY A 36 -4.65 2.55 -3.21
CA GLY A 36 -5.39 1.85 -4.26
C GLY A 36 -5.26 2.47 -5.66
N PRO A 37 -5.51 1.70 -6.73
CA PRO A 37 -5.51 2.17 -8.11
C PRO A 37 -6.49 3.31 -8.38
N LYS A 38 -6.31 3.95 -9.55
CA LYS A 38 -7.20 5.03 -10.00
C LYS A 38 -8.63 4.52 -10.15
N GLY A 39 -9.59 5.30 -9.68
CA GLY A 39 -11.01 4.92 -9.65
C GLY A 39 -11.45 4.10 -8.43
N MET A 40 -10.52 3.71 -7.55
CA MET A 40 -10.86 3.15 -6.24
C MET A 40 -10.71 4.18 -5.12
N SER A 41 -11.54 4.03 -4.09
CA SER A 41 -11.50 4.78 -2.85
C SER A 41 -11.19 3.87 -1.67
N VAL A 42 -10.80 4.44 -0.54
CA VAL A 42 -10.58 3.72 0.72
C VAL A 42 -11.57 4.23 1.77
N PRO A 43 -12.76 3.64 1.89
CA PRO A 43 -13.76 4.10 2.86
C PRO A 43 -13.34 3.87 4.32
N THR A 44 -12.62 2.79 4.59
CA THR A 44 -12.14 2.45 5.93
C THR A 44 -10.62 2.28 5.91
N ALA A 45 -9.93 2.96 6.82
CA ALA A 45 -8.55 2.68 7.16
C ALA A 45 -8.39 2.77 8.68
N GLN A 46 -8.31 1.61 9.32
CA GLN A 46 -7.97 1.46 10.73
C GLN A 46 -6.51 1.01 10.78
N MET A 47 -5.63 1.83 11.36
CA MET A 47 -4.19 1.61 11.32
C MET A 47 -3.61 1.87 12.71
N ASP A 48 -3.32 0.81 13.45
CA ASP A 48 -2.53 0.89 14.68
C ASP A 48 -1.04 0.82 14.32
N VAL A 49 -0.43 1.97 14.06
CA VAL A 49 0.96 2.08 13.56
C VAL A 49 1.96 1.91 14.69
N THR A 50 1.96 0.71 15.28
CA THR A 50 2.91 0.23 16.27
C THR A 50 3.38 -1.16 15.88
N VAL A 51 4.59 -1.60 16.30
CA VAL A 51 5.04 -2.96 16.01
C VAL A 51 4.12 -3.97 16.69
N GLY A 52 3.53 -4.88 15.92
CA GLY A 52 2.49 -5.80 16.35
C GLY A 52 1.06 -5.24 16.27
N GLY A 53 0.91 -3.95 15.97
CA GLY A 53 -0.38 -3.30 15.75
C GLY A 53 -1.06 -3.82 14.48
N VAL A 54 -2.39 -3.84 14.51
CA VAL A 54 -3.22 -4.37 13.43
C VAL A 54 -3.65 -3.23 12.50
N ARG A 55 -3.63 -3.50 11.20
CA ARG A 55 -4.28 -2.67 10.18
C ARG A 55 -5.45 -3.39 9.56
N LYS A 56 -6.51 -2.64 9.26
CA LYS A 56 -7.66 -3.11 8.49
C LYS A 56 -8.14 -2.00 7.58
N ILE A 57 -8.16 -2.28 6.29
CA ILE A 57 -8.56 -1.33 5.26
C ILE A 57 -9.67 -1.91 4.38
N SER A 58 -10.49 -1.04 3.81
CA SER A 58 -11.39 -1.41 2.70
C SER A 58 -11.02 -0.63 1.45
N MET A 59 -11.02 -1.30 0.31
CA MET A 59 -10.94 -0.68 -1.00
C MET A 59 -12.27 -0.86 -1.70
N ALA A 60 -12.88 0.25 -2.13
CA ALA A 60 -14.15 0.25 -2.82
C ALA A 60 -13.98 0.77 -4.25
N MET A 61 -14.68 0.12 -5.18
CA MET A 61 -14.85 0.57 -6.55
C MET A 61 -16.34 0.78 -6.78
N GLU A 62 -16.72 2.00 -7.12
CA GLU A 62 -18.09 2.37 -7.47
C GLU A 62 -18.14 2.74 -8.94
N THR A 63 -18.94 2.00 -9.70
CA THR A 63 -19.28 2.31 -11.08
C THR A 63 -20.80 2.35 -11.22
N PRO A 64 -21.35 3.04 -12.24
CA PRO A 64 -22.80 3.06 -12.47
C PRO A 64 -23.42 1.66 -12.64
N GLN A 65 -22.63 0.64 -12.99
CA GLN A 65 -23.09 -0.72 -13.24
C GLN A 65 -22.80 -1.69 -12.09
N ARG A 66 -21.82 -1.40 -11.21
CA ARG A 66 -21.40 -2.30 -10.13
C ARG A 66 -20.70 -1.53 -9.00
N SER A 67 -21.02 -1.90 -7.77
CA SER A 67 -20.23 -1.56 -6.57
C SER A 67 -19.52 -2.82 -6.07
N MET A 68 -18.26 -2.69 -5.69
CA MET A 68 -17.44 -3.76 -5.13
C MET A 68 -16.61 -3.22 -3.97
N THR A 69 -16.60 -3.92 -2.84
CA THR A 69 -15.76 -3.61 -1.69
C THR A 69 -14.91 -4.82 -1.34
N MET A 70 -13.61 -4.61 -1.23
CA MET A 70 -12.64 -5.60 -0.79
C MET A 70 -12.06 -5.17 0.55
N TRP A 71 -11.83 -6.13 1.44
CA TRP A 71 -11.27 -5.89 2.76
C TRP A 71 -9.90 -6.56 2.89
N PHE A 72 -8.97 -5.85 3.52
CA PHE A 72 -7.63 -6.33 3.79
C PHE A 72 -7.30 -6.11 5.25
N THR A 73 -6.59 -7.07 5.84
CA THR A 73 -6.08 -6.99 7.20
C THR A 73 -4.58 -7.29 7.20
N GLY A 74 -3.89 -6.85 8.23
CA GLY A 74 -2.44 -6.97 8.31
C GLY A 74 -1.91 -6.62 9.69
N VAL A 75 -0.62 -6.91 9.88
CA VAL A 75 0.10 -6.56 11.11
C VAL A 75 1.36 -5.79 10.75
N TYR A 76 1.63 -4.69 11.44
CA TYR A 76 2.90 -3.99 11.32
C TYR A 76 4.03 -4.80 11.95
N LYS A 77 5.02 -5.15 11.15
CA LYS A 77 6.16 -6.01 11.51
C LYS A 77 7.36 -5.18 11.94
N GLU A 78 7.61 -4.07 11.26
CA GLU A 78 8.74 -3.19 11.51
C GLU A 78 8.33 -1.74 11.26
N ILE A 79 8.73 -0.85 12.16
CA ILE A 79 8.50 0.59 12.04
C ILE A 79 9.78 1.28 12.52
N LYS A 80 10.50 1.91 11.59
CA LYS A 80 11.67 2.75 11.86
C LYS A 80 11.45 4.09 11.17
N ALA A 81 10.70 4.95 11.82
CA ALA A 81 10.35 6.26 11.28
C ALA A 81 11.61 7.12 11.06
N PRO A 82 11.69 7.90 9.97
CA PRO A 82 10.80 7.92 8.81
C PRO A 82 11.25 6.99 7.66
N ASN A 83 12.22 6.11 7.89
CA ASN A 83 12.96 5.43 6.82
C ASN A 83 12.42 4.05 6.42
N ARG A 84 11.72 3.33 7.30
CA ARG A 84 11.32 1.94 7.00
C ARG A 84 10.01 1.53 7.65
N LEU A 85 9.13 0.95 6.85
CA LEU A 85 7.85 0.41 7.27
C LEU A 85 7.67 -0.99 6.65
N VAL A 86 7.34 -1.97 7.48
CA VAL A 86 7.00 -3.32 7.01
C VAL A 86 5.69 -3.76 7.64
N TYR A 87 4.76 -4.25 6.83
CA TYR A 87 3.52 -4.84 7.31
C TYR A 87 3.08 -6.00 6.42
N THR A 88 2.33 -6.93 7.00
CA THR A 88 1.68 -8.00 6.23
C THR A 88 0.36 -7.53 5.61
N GLU A 89 -0.08 -8.20 4.57
CA GLU A 89 -1.39 -7.97 3.95
C GLU A 89 -2.06 -9.31 3.61
N SER A 90 -3.32 -9.44 4.01
CA SER A 90 -4.15 -10.61 3.74
C SER A 90 -5.56 -10.15 3.39
N MET A 91 -6.20 -10.85 2.46
CA MET A 91 -7.62 -10.64 2.19
C MET A 91 -8.45 -11.08 3.40
N CYS A 92 -9.47 -10.33 3.73
CA CYS A 92 -10.40 -10.68 4.81
C CYS A 92 -11.83 -10.32 4.45
N ASN A 93 -12.78 -10.72 5.30
CA ASN A 93 -14.13 -10.20 5.26
C ASN A 93 -14.24 -8.88 6.05
N GLU A 94 -15.41 -8.26 6.02
CA GLU A 94 -15.73 -7.06 6.80
C GLU A 94 -15.56 -7.27 8.32
N ALA A 95 -15.63 -8.50 8.85
CA ALA A 95 -15.35 -8.77 10.26
C ALA A 95 -13.84 -8.84 10.58
N GLY A 96 -12.97 -8.87 9.57
CA GLY A 96 -11.52 -9.02 9.72
C GLY A 96 -11.05 -10.48 9.75
N THR A 97 -11.93 -11.45 9.50
CA THR A 97 -11.55 -12.85 9.34
C THR A 97 -10.86 -13.04 8.00
N ILE A 98 -9.65 -13.60 8.01
CA ILE A 98 -8.87 -13.86 6.80
C ILE A 98 -9.65 -14.82 5.89
N ILE A 99 -9.67 -14.48 4.60
CA ILE A 99 -10.27 -15.28 3.54
C ILE A 99 -9.13 -15.74 2.62
N PRO A 100 -9.04 -17.05 2.30
CA PRO A 100 -8.06 -17.55 1.34
C PRO A 100 -8.25 -16.84 -0.02
N PRO A 101 -7.19 -16.24 -0.61
CA PRO A 101 -7.29 -15.53 -1.88
C PRO A 101 -7.91 -16.36 -3.02
N GLN A 102 -7.72 -17.69 -2.99
CA GLN A 102 -8.26 -18.64 -3.96
C GLN A 102 -9.79 -18.67 -3.96
N SER A 103 -10.42 -18.46 -2.80
CA SER A 103 -11.89 -18.37 -2.72
C SER A 103 -12.44 -17.11 -3.41
N MET A 104 -11.58 -16.13 -3.68
CA MET A 104 -11.86 -14.92 -4.44
C MET A 104 -11.44 -15.03 -5.92
N GLY A 105 -11.03 -16.23 -6.37
CA GLY A 105 -10.60 -16.49 -7.74
C GLY A 105 -9.14 -16.19 -8.03
N MET A 106 -8.29 -15.97 -7.01
CA MET A 106 -6.84 -15.90 -7.21
C MET A 106 -6.25 -17.29 -7.54
N PRO A 107 -5.11 -17.35 -8.24
CA PRO A 107 -4.38 -18.59 -8.49
C PRO A 107 -4.02 -19.37 -7.22
N ASP A 108 -3.91 -20.70 -7.33
CA ASP A 108 -3.61 -21.59 -6.20
C ASP A 108 -2.25 -21.31 -5.53
N ASP A 109 -1.30 -20.77 -6.29
CA ASP A 109 0.04 -20.38 -5.83
C ASP A 109 0.08 -18.98 -5.19
N PHE A 110 -1.04 -18.24 -5.19
CA PHE A 110 -1.11 -16.95 -4.53
C PHE A 110 -1.04 -17.12 -3.00
N PRO A 111 -0.13 -16.41 -2.31
CA PRO A 111 0.05 -16.60 -0.87
C PRO A 111 -1.10 -16.00 -0.04
N ASP A 112 -1.47 -16.66 1.05
CA ASP A 112 -2.50 -16.18 1.99
C ASP A 112 -2.09 -14.89 2.72
N ILE A 113 -0.78 -14.71 2.90
CA ILE A 113 -0.16 -13.57 3.56
C ILE A 113 0.94 -13.05 2.64
N THR A 114 0.78 -11.81 2.18
CA THR A 114 1.81 -11.06 1.50
C THR A 114 2.47 -10.08 2.48
N GLU A 115 3.60 -9.50 2.09
CA GLU A 115 4.31 -8.51 2.91
C GLU A 115 4.67 -7.29 2.07
N VAL A 116 4.40 -6.10 2.58
CA VAL A 116 4.79 -4.84 1.96
C VAL A 116 5.93 -4.24 2.78
N ILE A 117 7.04 -3.96 2.09
CA ILE A 117 8.24 -3.35 2.62
C ILE A 117 8.39 -2.00 1.93
N VAL A 118 8.45 -0.93 2.71
CA VAL A 118 8.68 0.43 2.23
C VAL A 118 9.96 0.95 2.85
N GLU A 119 10.88 1.42 2.02
CA GLU A 119 12.09 2.13 2.41
C GLU A 119 12.05 3.54 1.85
N LEU A 120 12.28 4.53 2.70
CA LEU A 120 12.34 5.95 2.37
C LEU A 120 13.73 6.50 2.68
N SER A 121 14.24 7.30 1.77
CA SER A 121 15.50 8.04 1.92
C SER A 121 15.34 9.45 1.36
N GLU A 122 16.08 10.39 1.93
CA GLU A 122 16.11 11.76 1.45
C GLU A 122 17.29 11.97 0.50
N VAL A 123 17.03 12.57 -0.66
CA VAL A 123 18.02 12.90 -1.69
C VAL A 123 17.65 14.25 -2.28
N ASP A 124 18.55 15.23 -2.18
CA ASP A 124 18.37 16.59 -2.72
C ASP A 124 17.03 17.24 -2.33
N ASP A 125 16.69 17.23 -1.03
CA ASP A 125 15.43 17.74 -0.46
C ASP A 125 14.15 17.05 -0.97
N LYS A 126 14.29 15.91 -1.66
CA LYS A 126 13.21 15.06 -2.13
C LYS A 126 13.25 13.71 -1.44
N THR A 127 12.17 12.96 -1.58
CA THR A 127 12.08 11.61 -1.02
C THR A 127 12.22 10.57 -2.12
N GLN A 128 13.19 9.67 -2.00
CA GLN A 128 13.24 8.44 -2.76
C GLN A 128 12.58 7.32 -1.95
N MET A 129 11.65 6.62 -2.59
CA MET A 129 10.97 5.45 -2.05
C MET A 129 11.30 4.22 -2.87
N VAL A 130 11.58 3.15 -2.14
CA VAL A 130 11.60 1.78 -2.67
C VAL A 130 10.49 1.01 -1.97
N MET A 131 9.55 0.46 -2.73
CA MET A 131 8.53 -0.45 -2.21
C MET A 131 8.71 -1.84 -2.82
N VAL A 132 8.70 -2.87 -1.97
CA VAL A 132 8.65 -4.28 -2.37
C VAL A 132 7.39 -4.91 -1.80
N HIS A 133 6.57 -5.56 -2.64
CA HIS A 133 5.42 -6.34 -2.20
C HIS A 133 5.68 -7.82 -2.43
N VAL A 134 6.18 -8.47 -1.38
CA VAL A 134 6.45 -9.90 -1.31
C VAL A 134 5.17 -10.69 -1.54
N GLY A 135 5.16 -11.58 -2.54
CA GLY A 135 3.99 -12.38 -2.90
C GLY A 135 3.10 -11.80 -4.01
N VAL A 136 3.42 -10.60 -4.51
CA VAL A 136 2.85 -10.06 -5.75
C VAL A 136 3.94 -10.06 -6.80
N ALA A 137 3.77 -10.82 -7.89
CA ALA A 137 4.76 -10.87 -8.96
C ALA A 137 4.77 -9.58 -9.80
N GLU A 138 5.91 -9.27 -10.40
CA GLU A 138 6.03 -8.21 -11.40
C GLU A 138 5.10 -8.44 -12.60
N GLY A 139 4.72 -7.36 -13.28
CA GLY A 139 3.83 -7.41 -14.45
C GLY A 139 2.38 -7.80 -14.17
N THR A 140 2.01 -8.11 -12.93
CA THR A 140 0.63 -8.44 -12.53
C THR A 140 -0.25 -7.19 -12.43
N ALA A 141 -1.57 -7.40 -12.40
CA ALA A 141 -2.52 -6.33 -12.11
C ALA A 141 -2.26 -5.67 -10.74
N GLY A 142 -1.74 -6.42 -9.76
CA GLY A 142 -1.30 -5.88 -8.47
C GLY A 142 -0.16 -4.87 -8.62
N ALA A 143 0.86 -5.20 -9.42
CA ALA A 143 1.94 -4.27 -9.73
C ALA A 143 1.43 -3.00 -10.45
N GLY A 144 0.53 -3.16 -11.42
CA GLY A 144 -0.13 -2.03 -12.08
C GLY A 144 -0.93 -1.15 -11.12
N GLY A 145 -1.62 -1.76 -10.16
CA GLY A 145 -2.38 -1.06 -9.13
C GLY A 145 -1.51 -0.21 -8.20
N TRP A 146 -0.35 -0.73 -7.79
CA TRP A 146 0.62 0.03 -6.99
C TRP A 146 1.18 1.23 -7.74
N ASN A 147 1.55 1.06 -9.01
CA ASN A 147 2.03 2.18 -9.83
C ASN A 147 1.00 3.32 -9.89
N GLN A 148 -0.27 2.99 -10.10
CA GLN A 148 -1.36 3.99 -10.10
C GLN A 148 -1.59 4.63 -8.73
N ALA A 149 -1.46 3.87 -7.64
CA ALA A 149 -1.55 4.42 -6.29
C ALA A 149 -0.41 5.40 -6.01
N PHE A 150 0.81 5.11 -6.47
CA PHE A 150 1.95 6.01 -6.31
C PHE A 150 1.87 7.25 -7.20
N ASP A 151 1.20 7.20 -8.35
CA ASP A 151 0.86 8.42 -9.09
C ASP A 151 -0.02 9.35 -8.21
N LYS A 152 -1.05 8.80 -7.54
CA LYS A 152 -1.91 9.57 -6.62
C LYS A 152 -1.11 10.10 -5.43
N LEU A 153 -0.18 9.31 -4.90
CA LEU A 153 0.70 9.73 -3.81
C LEU A 153 1.56 10.92 -4.25
N ALA A 154 2.20 10.84 -5.41
CA ALA A 154 3.04 11.91 -5.95
C ALA A 154 2.29 13.21 -6.21
N ASP A 155 1.06 13.12 -6.73
CA ASP A 155 0.21 14.31 -6.92
C ASP A 155 -0.19 14.93 -5.59
N LEU A 156 -0.60 14.11 -4.62
CA LEU A 156 -1.04 14.57 -3.30
C LEU A 156 0.13 15.15 -2.49
N SER A 157 1.29 14.50 -2.47
CA SER A 157 2.46 14.97 -1.72
C SER A 157 2.93 16.33 -2.22
N ARG A 158 2.95 16.53 -3.54
CA ARG A 158 3.30 17.81 -4.16
C ARG A 158 2.29 18.91 -3.85
N SER A 159 0.99 18.58 -3.83
CA SER A 159 -0.07 19.52 -3.47
C SER A 159 0.07 19.99 -2.03
N LEU A 160 0.28 19.06 -1.10
CA LEU A 160 0.44 19.35 0.34
C LEU A 160 1.74 20.11 0.63
N ALA A 161 2.85 19.74 -0.01
CA ALA A 161 4.13 20.45 0.15
C ALA A 161 4.02 21.92 -0.27
N LYS A 162 3.27 22.23 -1.34
CA LYS A 162 3.02 23.62 -1.77
C LYS A 162 2.08 24.39 -0.85
N ALA A 163 1.17 23.73 -0.17
CA ALA A 163 0.21 24.38 0.72
C ALA A 163 0.81 24.72 2.10
N GLY A 164 1.88 24.02 2.50
CA GLY A 164 2.61 24.27 3.75
C GLY A 164 3.86 25.15 3.63
N ALA A 165 4.26 25.49 2.40
CA ALA A 165 5.38 26.40 2.09
C ALA A 165 4.90 27.85 1.96
#